data_AF-A0A933SRJ0-F1
#
_entry.id   AF-A0A933SRJ0-F1
#
_cell.length_a   1.000
_cell.length_b   1.000
_cell.length_c   1.000
_cell.angle_alpha   90.00
_cell.angle_beta   90.00
_cell.angle_gamma   90.00
#
_symmetry.space_group_name_H-M   'P 1'
#
loop_
_entity.id
_entity.type
_entity.pdbx_description
1 polymer ?
#
loop_
_entity_poly.entity_id
_entity_poly.type
_entity_poly.pdbx_seq_one_letter_code
_entity_poly.pdbx_strand_id
1 'polypeptide(L)'
;MKIEITFGQTTSANLKTAIRIAKALPGYSAKAGPKGDIHCIDTAIPFGDSQLWEEVRELLAMVGSWKTTSLKIAGKEARQSWRTLGEISEVISCYGRRPSDKRGDDYCCGK
;
A
#
# COMPACT_ATOMS: atom_id res chain seq x y z
N MET A 1 1.99 9.82 5.59
CA MET A 1 1.17 8.75 6.21
C MET A 1 1.95 7.43 6.23
N LYS A 2 1.94 6.70 7.36
CA LYS A 2 2.63 5.41 7.48
C LYS A 2 1.80 4.28 6.86
N ILE A 3 2.38 3.48 5.98
CA ILE A 3 1.77 2.31 5.35
C ILE A 3 2.69 1.11 5.54
N GLU A 4 2.11 0.00 5.96
CA GLU A 4 2.80 -1.29 6.06
C GLU A 4 2.07 -2.31 5.19
N ILE A 5 2.76 -2.87 4.19
CA ILE A 5 2.22 -3.93 3.33
C ILE A 5 3.10 -5.15 3.52
N THR A 6 2.49 -6.29 3.82
CA THR A 6 3.22 -7.56 3.83
C THR A 6 2.50 -8.57 2.95
N PHE A 7 3.22 -9.30 2.12
CA PHE A 7 2.65 -10.43 1.37
C PHE A 7 3.68 -11.56 1.25
N GLY A 8 3.18 -12.78 1.20
CA GLY A 8 3.99 -13.99 1.08
C GLY A 8 3.70 -14.76 -0.19
N GLN A 9 4.33 -15.94 -0.28
CA GLN A 9 4.20 -16.85 -1.40
C GLN A 9 2.73 -17.11 -1.81
N THR A 10 2.47 -17.09 -3.12
CA THR A 10 1.16 -17.37 -3.73
C THR A 10 1.36 -18.09 -5.07
N THR A 11 0.29 -18.70 -5.59
CA THR A 11 0.26 -19.32 -6.93
C THR A 11 -0.08 -18.31 -8.04
N SER A 12 -0.31 -17.04 -7.70
CA SER A 12 -0.61 -15.99 -8.68
C SER A 12 0.54 -15.80 -9.67
N ALA A 13 0.21 -15.68 -10.95
CA ALA A 13 1.16 -15.34 -12.01
C ALA A 13 1.83 -13.96 -11.78
N ASN A 14 1.18 -13.07 -11.03
CA ASN A 14 1.67 -11.73 -10.75
C ASN A 14 2.71 -11.67 -9.61
N LEU A 15 3.05 -12.79 -8.97
CA LEU A 15 3.99 -12.82 -7.84
C LEU A 15 5.34 -12.15 -8.17
N LYS A 16 5.94 -12.51 -9.31
CA LYS A 16 7.23 -11.93 -9.73
C LYS A 16 7.13 -10.42 -9.94
N THR A 17 6.05 -9.95 -10.54
CA THR A 17 5.80 -8.53 -10.80
C THR A 17 5.58 -7.76 -9.50
N ALA A 18 4.77 -8.31 -8.58
CA ALA A 18 4.53 -7.72 -7.27
C ALA A 18 5.83 -7.61 -6.45
N ILE A 19 6.69 -8.63 -6.47
CA ILE A 19 8.01 -8.58 -5.82
C ILE A 19 8.89 -7.49 -6.43
N ARG A 20 8.90 -7.37 -7.76
CA ARG A 20 9.70 -6.35 -8.46
C ARG A 20 9.27 -4.93 -8.05
N ILE A 21 7.96 -4.67 -8.01
CA ILE A 21 7.42 -3.38 -7.59
C ILE A 21 7.70 -3.14 -6.09
N ALA A 22 7.46 -4.15 -5.25
CA ALA A 22 7.76 -4.06 -3.82
C ALA A 22 9.23 -3.70 -3.56
N LYS A 23 10.19 -4.28 -4.30
CA LYS A 23 11.62 -3.98 -4.19
C LYS A 23 12.00 -2.54 -4.56
N ALA A 24 11.21 -1.89 -5.42
CA ALA A 24 11.43 -0.51 -5.83
C ALA A 24 10.90 0.48 -4.78
N LEU A 25 9.97 0.05 -3.91
CA LEU A 25 9.39 0.90 -2.90
C LEU A 25 10.36 1.13 -1.72
N PRO A 26 10.40 2.36 -1.18
CA PRO A 26 11.15 2.65 0.04
C PRO A 26 10.68 1.79 1.21
N GLY A 27 11.62 1.42 2.09
CA GLY A 27 11.30 0.60 3.27
C GLY A 27 11.02 -0.88 2.96
N TYR A 28 11.34 -1.34 1.75
CA TYR A 28 11.28 -2.75 1.41
C TYR A 28 12.24 -3.58 2.25
N SER A 29 11.75 -4.72 2.72
CA SER A 29 12.54 -5.80 3.29
C SER A 29 11.92 -7.14 2.94
N ALA A 30 12.73 -8.21 3.01
CA ALA A 30 12.26 -9.57 2.88
C ALA A 30 12.78 -10.39 4.05
N LYS A 31 11.95 -11.30 4.55
CA LYS A 31 12.34 -12.27 5.58
C LYS A 31 11.95 -13.67 5.13
N ALA A 32 12.79 -14.65 5.46
CA ALA A 32 12.46 -16.04 5.25
C ALA A 32 11.21 -16.41 6.08
N GLY A 33 10.20 -16.96 5.41
CA GLY A 33 9.00 -17.48 6.04
C GLY A 33 8.90 -19.01 5.89
N PRO A 34 7.99 -19.65 6.63
CA PRO A 34 7.82 -21.11 6.61
C PRO A 34 7.39 -21.68 5.26
N LYS A 35 6.91 -20.83 4.34
CA LYS A 35 6.41 -21.23 3.01
C LYS A 35 7.11 -20.46 1.87
N GLY A 36 8.30 -19.92 2.15
CA GLY A 36 9.02 -19.01 1.25
C GLY A 36 9.10 -17.59 1.83
N ASP A 37 9.65 -16.68 1.04
CA ASP A 37 9.90 -15.30 1.47
C ASP A 37 8.60 -14.55 1.77
N ILE A 38 8.65 -13.75 2.84
CA ILE A 38 7.64 -12.76 3.18
C ILE A 38 8.23 -11.40 2.85
N HIS A 39 7.56 -10.67 1.97
CA HIS A 39 7.94 -9.34 1.55
C HIS A 39 7.20 -8.32 2.38
N CYS A 40 7.92 -7.32 2.87
CA CYS A 40 7.42 -6.26 3.73
C CYS A 40 7.80 -4.91 3.14
N ILE A 41 6.86 -3.98 3.10
CA ILE A 41 7.08 -2.57 2.78
C ILE A 41 6.63 -1.80 4.01
N ASP A 42 7.55 -1.14 4.72
CA ASP A 42 7.21 -0.22 5.81
C ASP A 42 7.69 1.18 5.41
N THR A 43 6.75 2.03 4.97
CA THR A 43 7.08 3.35 4.44
C THR A 43 6.14 4.44 4.91
N ALA A 44 6.69 5.63 5.09
CA ALA A 44 5.93 6.86 5.26
C ALA A 44 5.81 7.55 3.89
N ILE A 45 4.59 7.58 3.34
CA ILE A 45 4.31 8.24 2.07
C ILE A 45 3.89 9.69 2.35
N PRO A 46 4.64 10.71 1.91
CA PRO A 46 4.19 12.09 1.98
C PRO A 46 2.91 12.28 1.17
N PHE A 47 1.97 13.09 1.63
CA PHE A 47 0.71 13.30 0.90
C PHE A 47 0.89 13.94 -0.49
N GLY A 48 1.97 14.70 -0.69
CA GLY A 48 2.32 15.32 -1.97
C GLY A 48 3.05 14.40 -2.95
N ASP A 49 3.41 13.17 -2.56
CA ASP A 49 4.16 12.25 -3.41
C ASP A 49 3.22 11.35 -4.22
N SER A 50 2.67 11.92 -5.31
CA SER A 50 1.71 11.22 -6.17
C SER A 50 2.28 9.98 -6.85
N GLN A 51 3.58 9.96 -7.13
CA GLN A 51 4.24 8.82 -7.74
C GLN A 51 4.31 7.64 -6.78
N LEU A 52 4.78 7.86 -5.54
CA LEU A 52 4.86 6.80 -4.54
C LEU A 52 3.47 6.24 -4.20
N TRP A 53 2.45 7.11 -4.23
CA TRP A 53 1.05 6.70 -4.09
C TRP A 53 0.56 5.79 -5.22
N GLU A 54 0.91 6.10 -6.46
CA GLU A 54 0.56 5.29 -7.63
C GLU A 54 1.23 3.90 -7.58
N GLU A 55 2.52 3.86 -7.26
CA GLU A 55 3.27 2.59 -7.14
C GLU A 55 2.70 1.67 -6.06
N VAL A 56 2.29 2.26 -4.92
CA VAL A 56 1.62 1.51 -3.85
C VAL A 56 0.22 1.04 -4.28
N ARG A 57 -0.52 1.86 -5.03
CA ARG A 57 -1.82 1.46 -5.58
C ARG A 57 -1.68 0.30 -6.56
N GLU A 58 -0.68 0.35 -7.45
CA GLU A 58 -0.40 -0.73 -8.40
C GLU A 58 -0.05 -2.03 -7.67
N LEU A 59 0.80 -1.96 -6.65
CA LEU A 59 1.13 -3.11 -5.81
C LEU A 59 -0.13 -3.70 -5.17
N LEU A 60 -0.94 -2.86 -4.53
CA LEU A 60 -2.16 -3.26 -3.85
C LEU A 60 -3.22 -3.85 -4.79
N ALA A 61 -3.31 -3.37 -6.03
CA ALA A 61 -4.20 -3.94 -7.03
C ALA A 61 -3.84 -5.40 -7.36
N MET A 62 -2.54 -5.76 -7.31
CA MET A 62 -2.10 -7.13 -7.50
C MET A 62 -2.25 -7.98 -6.24
N VAL A 63 -1.80 -7.48 -5.09
CA VAL A 63 -1.65 -8.29 -3.88
C VAL A 63 -2.87 -8.25 -2.96
N GLY A 64 -3.75 -7.25 -3.09
CA GLY A 64 -4.85 -6.98 -2.15
C GLY A 64 -5.91 -8.08 -2.06
N SER A 65 -5.98 -8.98 -3.05
CA SER A 65 -6.86 -10.16 -3.03
C SER A 65 -6.19 -11.43 -2.50
N TRP A 66 -4.88 -11.40 -2.22
CA TRP A 66 -4.16 -12.59 -1.79
C TRP A 66 -4.37 -12.82 -0.30
N LYS A 67 -4.63 -14.07 0.08
CA LYS A 67 -4.80 -14.47 1.49
C LYS A 67 -3.57 -14.17 2.35
N THR A 68 -2.38 -14.11 1.74
CA THR A 68 -1.10 -13.84 2.40
C THR A 68 -0.83 -12.36 2.61
N THR A 69 -1.68 -11.46 2.11
CA THR A 69 -1.45 -10.02 2.15
C THR A 69 -2.02 -9.39 3.42
N SER A 70 -1.21 -8.74 4.24
CA SER A 70 -1.68 -7.86 5.31
C SER A 70 -1.35 -6.41 4.96
N LEU A 71 -2.24 -5.50 5.32
CA LEU A 71 -2.09 -4.08 5.13
C LEU A 71 -2.36 -3.37 6.46
N LYS A 72 -1.49 -2.44 6.84
CA LYS A 72 -1.74 -1.49 7.92
C LYS A 72 -1.57 -0.07 7.41
N ILE A 73 -2.46 0.81 7.86
CA ILE A 73 -2.42 2.24 7.58
C ILE A 73 -2.40 2.97 8.91
N ALA A 74 -1.38 3.80 9.13
CA ALA A 74 -1.15 4.50 10.39
C ALA A 74 -1.21 3.53 11.61
N GLY A 75 -0.67 2.31 11.45
CA GLY A 75 -0.66 1.27 12.48
C GLY A 75 -1.98 0.53 12.69
N LYS A 76 -3.06 0.89 11.99
CA LYS A 76 -4.34 0.20 12.05
C LYS A 76 -4.42 -0.86 10.96
N GLU A 77 -4.77 -2.08 11.33
CA GLU A 77 -4.96 -3.17 10.37
C GLU A 77 -6.17 -2.88 9.48
N ALA A 78 -5.92 -2.85 8.18
CA ALA A 78 -6.91 -2.59 7.17
C ALA A 78 -7.46 -3.95 6.73
N ARG A 79 -8.75 -4.23 6.98
CA ARG A 79 -9.34 -5.54 6.66
C ARG A 79 -9.21 -5.84 5.17
N GLN A 80 -8.85 -7.07 4.82
CA GLN A 80 -8.70 -7.59 3.44
C GLN A 80 -10.04 -7.59 2.67
N SER A 81 -10.63 -6.42 2.42
CA SER A 81 -11.84 -6.28 1.64
C SER A 81 -11.62 -5.24 0.55
N TRP A 82 -12.18 -5.47 -0.63
CA TRP A 82 -12.16 -4.48 -1.72
C TRP A 82 -12.67 -3.10 -1.30
N ARG A 83 -13.45 -3.00 -0.21
CA ARG A 83 -13.82 -1.72 0.41
C ARG A 83 -12.62 -0.93 0.91
N THR A 84 -11.63 -1.59 1.48
CA THR A 84 -10.40 -0.96 1.98
C THR A 84 -9.49 -0.47 0.85
N LEU A 85 -9.48 -1.16 -0.30
CA LEU A 85 -8.87 -0.62 -1.53
C LEU A 85 -9.67 0.58 -2.07
N GLY A 86 -10.99 0.57 -1.94
CA GLY A 86 -11.85 1.72 -2.23
C GLY A 86 -11.53 2.92 -1.34
N GLU A 87 -11.46 2.73 -0.02
CA GLU A 87 -11.11 3.77 0.96
C GLU A 87 -9.70 4.32 0.73
N ILE A 88 -8.72 3.46 0.42
CA ILE A 88 -7.38 3.90 0.03
C ILE A 88 -7.43 4.67 -1.28
N SER A 89 -8.19 4.20 -2.27
CA SER A 89 -8.36 4.90 -3.54
C SER A 89 -9.08 6.24 -3.36
N GLU A 90 -10.00 6.37 -2.40
CA GLU A 90 -10.64 7.64 -2.04
C GLU A 90 -9.67 8.58 -1.33
N VAL A 91 -8.84 8.08 -0.42
CA VAL A 91 -7.75 8.83 0.20
C VAL A 91 -6.75 9.30 -0.88
N ILE A 92 -6.28 8.39 -1.73
CA ILE A 92 -5.36 8.69 -2.85
C ILE A 92 -6.00 9.68 -3.83
N SER A 93 -7.28 9.49 -4.20
CA SER A 93 -7.98 10.39 -5.13
C SER A 93 -8.25 11.76 -4.51
N CYS A 94 -8.57 11.82 -3.23
CA CYS A 94 -8.77 13.07 -2.51
C CYS A 94 -7.46 13.87 -2.40
N TYR A 95 -6.33 13.21 -2.17
CA TYR A 95 -5.01 13.86 -2.15
C TYR A 95 -4.48 14.17 -3.55
N GLY A 96 -4.71 13.30 -4.54
CA GLY A 96 -4.35 13.53 -5.95
C GLY A 96 -5.15 14.64 -6.63
N ARG A 97 -6.33 14.99 -6.09
CA ARG A 97 -7.18 16.09 -6.56
C ARG A 97 -6.88 17.43 -5.90
N ARG A 98 -5.78 17.62 -5.16
CA ARG A 98 -5.42 18.95 -4.69
C ARG A 98 -4.76 19.80 -5.79
N PRO A 99 -5.43 20.88 -6.25
CA PRO A 99 -4.71 22.08 -6.65
C PRO A 99 -4.27 22.80 -5.38
N SER A 100 -2.95 22.86 -5.10
CA SER A 100 -2.25 23.94 -4.36
C SER A 100 -2.87 24.59 -3.10
N ASP A 101 -3.88 24.02 -2.44
CA ASP A 101 -4.64 24.72 -1.42
C ASP A 101 -4.28 24.30 0.00
N LYS A 102 -4.07 25.34 0.82
CA LYS A 102 -3.39 25.37 2.13
C LYS A 102 -4.21 24.77 3.28
N ARG A 103 -4.95 23.68 3.05
CA ARG A 103 -5.56 22.92 4.15
C ARG A 103 -4.55 21.87 4.60
N GLY A 104 -4.35 21.67 5.89
CA GLY A 104 -3.36 20.71 6.42
C GLY A 104 -3.68 19.25 6.09
N ASP A 105 -2.93 18.35 6.72
CA ASP A 105 -3.03 16.88 6.63
C ASP A 105 -4.41 16.29 6.98
N ASP A 106 -5.35 17.10 7.48
CA ASP A 106 -6.70 16.69 7.91
C ASP A 106 -7.76 16.67 6.80
N TYR A 107 -7.42 17.04 5.55
CA TYR A 107 -8.44 17.29 4.51
C TYR A 107 -9.15 16.04 3.98
N CYS A 108 -8.44 14.92 3.83
CA CYS A 108 -9.06 13.67 3.35
C CYS A 108 -9.41 12.70 4.48
N CYS A 109 -9.06 13.03 5.72
CA CYS A 109 -9.43 12.28 6.91
C CYS A 109 -10.61 12.93 7.62
N GLY A 110 -11.54 13.53 6.86
CA GLY A 110 -12.74 14.19 7.38
C GLY A 110 -13.34 13.38 8.54
N LYS A 111 -13.50 14.07 9.67
CA LYS A 111 -13.99 13.57 10.97
C LYS A 111 -14.79 12.28 10.95
#